data_AF-A0A5K7X9P6-F1
#
_entry.id   AF-A0A5K7X9P6-F1
#
_cell.length_a   1.000
_cell.length_b   1.000
_cell.length_c   1.000
_cell.angle_alpha   90.00
_cell.angle_beta   90.00
_cell.angle_gamma   90.00
#
_symmetry.space_group_name_H-M   'P 1'
#
loop_
_entity.id
_entity.type
_entity.pdbx_description
1 polymer ?
#
loop_
_entity_poly.entity_id
_entity_poly.type
_entity_poly.pdbx_seq_one_letter_code
_entity_poly.pdbx_strand_id
1 'polypeptide(L)'
;MRFDEAAARLEIELVRPDAFKAALAFACDLEDAGMSQDDLFRACDESREQHHSDADERKYDAILDVMDRITGWCHPRLKLFPDEG
;
A
#
# COMPACT_ATOMS: atom_id res chain seq x y z
N MET A 1 14.43 0.81 -4.16
CA MET A 1 13.84 -0.55 -4.26
C MET A 1 13.05 -0.64 -5.57
N ARG A 2 13.01 -1.80 -6.25
CA ARG A 2 12.15 -1.98 -7.44
C ARG A 2 10.72 -2.36 -7.00
N PHE A 3 9.71 -2.08 -7.82
CA PHE A 3 8.32 -2.35 -7.46
C PHE A 3 8.05 -3.84 -7.14
N ASP A 4 8.64 -4.78 -7.91
CA ASP A 4 8.44 -6.22 -7.67
C ASP A 4 8.93 -6.65 -6.27
N GLU A 5 10.02 -6.04 -5.80
CA GLU A 5 10.60 -6.30 -4.47
C GLU A 5 9.73 -5.67 -3.37
N ALA A 6 9.14 -4.50 -3.64
CA ALA A 6 8.19 -3.87 -2.74
C ALA A 6 6.90 -4.69 -2.59
N ALA A 7 6.35 -5.24 -3.68
CA ALA A 7 5.18 -6.12 -3.64
C ALA A 7 5.45 -7.38 -2.79
N ALA A 8 6.59 -8.05 -3.01
CA ALA A 8 6.97 -9.22 -2.20
C ALA A 8 7.16 -8.89 -0.71
N ARG A 9 7.64 -7.68 -0.39
CA ARG A 9 7.83 -7.24 1.00
C ARG A 9 6.51 -6.80 1.64
N LEU A 10 5.62 -6.18 0.88
CA LEU A 10 4.27 -5.81 1.31
C LEU A 10 3.50 -7.05 1.78
N GLU A 11 3.64 -8.17 1.07
CA GLU A 11 3.03 -9.44 1.47
C GLU A 11 3.45 -9.92 2.87
N ILE A 12 4.70 -9.65 3.27
CA ILE A 12 5.18 -10.00 4.61
C ILE A 12 4.49 -9.14 5.67
N GLU A 13 4.23 -7.87 5.38
CA GLU A 13 3.58 -6.96 6.31
C GLU A 13 2.06 -7.20 6.41
N LEU A 14 1.43 -7.68 5.33
CA LEU A 14 0.01 -8.04 5.35
C LEU A 14 -0.33 -9.27 6.22
N VAL A 15 0.66 -10.10 6.56
CA VAL A 15 0.47 -11.24 7.48
C VAL A 15 0.41 -10.79 8.94
N ARG A 16 0.81 -9.54 9.25
CA ARG A 16 0.81 -9.02 10.62
C ARG A 16 -0.62 -8.96 11.20
N PRO A 17 -0.77 -9.00 12.54
CA PRO A 17 -2.09 -8.90 13.18
C PRO A 17 -2.86 -7.63 12.78
N ASP A 18 -2.15 -6.50 12.69
CA ASP A 18 -2.68 -5.22 12.19
C ASP A 18 -2.07 -4.97 10.80
N ALA A 19 -2.69 -5.60 9.79
CA ALA A 19 -2.20 -5.58 8.41
C ALA A 19 -2.15 -4.16 7.85
N PHE A 20 -3.18 -3.34 8.11
CA PHE A 20 -3.23 -1.96 7.65
C PHE A 20 -2.08 -1.14 8.23
N LYS A 21 -1.89 -1.15 9.56
CA LYS A 21 -0.82 -0.34 10.18
C LYS A 21 0.56 -0.76 9.70
N ALA A 22 0.80 -2.07 9.54
CA ALA A 22 2.08 -2.58 9.07
C ALA A 22 2.34 -2.21 7.59
N ALA A 23 1.35 -2.41 6.72
CA ALA A 23 1.43 -2.05 5.31
C ALA A 23 1.59 -0.53 5.10
N LEU A 24 0.87 0.29 5.87
CA LEU A 24 0.99 1.75 5.81
C LEU A 24 2.38 2.22 6.29
N ALA A 25 2.89 1.69 7.40
CA ALA A 25 4.23 2.03 7.87
C ALA A 25 5.29 1.70 6.80
N PHE A 26 5.17 0.53 6.17
CA PHE A 26 6.06 0.15 5.09
C PHE A 26 5.93 1.06 3.85
N ALA A 27 4.70 1.46 3.49
CA ALA A 27 4.46 2.41 2.41
C ALA A 27 5.11 3.78 2.69
N CYS A 28 5.05 4.27 3.93
CA CYS A 28 5.78 5.47 4.35
C CYS A 28 7.29 5.29 4.22
N ASP A 29 7.84 4.17 4.70
CA ASP A 29 9.29 3.90 4.61
C ASP A 29 9.78 3.88 3.14
N LEU A 30 8.94 3.41 2.20
CA LEU A 30 9.26 3.41 0.77
C LEU A 30 9.19 4.80 0.15
N GLU A 31 8.21 5.62 0.54
CA GLU A 31 8.11 7.01 0.11
C GLU A 31 9.30 7.83 0.64
N ASP A 32 9.64 7.71 1.92
CA ASP A 32 10.83 8.31 2.55
C ASP A 32 12.13 7.87 1.84
N ALA A 33 12.16 6.65 1.30
CA ALA A 33 13.27 6.11 0.50
C ALA A 33 13.27 6.57 -0.97
N GLY A 34 12.32 7.42 -1.37
CA GLY A 34 12.21 8.01 -2.71
C GLY A 34 11.51 7.13 -3.74
N MET A 35 10.70 6.15 -3.32
CA MET A 35 9.83 5.43 -4.26
C MET A 35 8.74 6.36 -4.79
N SER A 36 8.47 6.28 -6.10
CA SER A 36 7.45 7.10 -6.73
C SER A 36 6.04 6.66 -6.31
N GLN A 37 5.08 7.59 -6.36
CA GLN A 37 3.67 7.29 -6.13
C GLN A 37 3.18 6.17 -7.05
N ASP A 38 3.56 6.20 -8.34
CA ASP A 38 3.14 5.21 -9.34
C ASP A 38 3.72 3.81 -9.05
N ASP A 39 5.00 3.72 -8.67
CA ASP A 39 5.61 2.42 -8.33
C ASP A 39 5.01 1.83 -7.06
N LEU A 40 4.74 2.67 -6.05
CA LEU A 40 4.13 2.20 -4.81
C LEU A 40 2.67 1.79 -5.02
N PHE A 41 1.91 2.55 -5.82
CA PHE A 41 0.55 2.20 -6.19
C PHE A 41 0.51 0.88 -6.97
N ARG A 42 1.41 0.70 -7.93
CA ARG A 42 1.51 -0.55 -8.71
C ARG A 42 1.84 -1.76 -7.83
N ALA A 43 2.75 -1.61 -6.85
CA ALA A 43 3.05 -2.69 -5.92
C ALA A 43 1.81 -3.07 -5.07
N CYS A 44 1.02 -2.08 -4.64
CA CYS A 44 -0.23 -2.34 -3.92
C CYS A 44 -1.30 -2.98 -4.83
N ASP A 45 -1.41 -2.53 -6.07
CA ASP A 45 -2.38 -3.06 -7.04
C ASP A 45 -2.13 -4.53 -7.38
N GLU A 46 -0.85 -4.92 -7.50
CA GLU A 46 -0.48 -6.33 -7.69
C GLU A 46 -0.91 -7.21 -6.49
N SER A 47 -0.65 -6.77 -5.26
CA SER A 47 -1.15 -7.46 -4.06
C SER A 47 -2.68 -7.47 -3.99
N ARG A 48 -3.36 -6.39 -4.40
CA ARG A 48 -4.83 -6.31 -4.45
C ARG A 48 -5.39 -7.38 -5.39
N GLU A 49 -4.79 -7.54 -6.56
CA GLU A 49 -5.19 -8.58 -7.52
C GLU A 49 -4.93 -9.99 -6.98
N GLN A 50 -3.89 -10.21 -6.19
CA GLN A 50 -3.64 -11.53 -5.58
C GLN A 50 -4.70 -11.89 -4.53
N HIS A 51 -5.21 -10.90 -3.79
CA HIS A 51 -6.11 -11.11 -2.64
C HIS A 51 -7.59 -10.86 -2.92
N HIS A 52 -7.99 -10.44 -4.13
CA HIS A 52 -9.38 -10.09 -4.44
C HIS A 52 -10.42 -11.22 -4.29
N SER A 53 -9.96 -12.48 -4.24
CA SER A 53 -10.80 -13.68 -4.13
C SER A 53 -10.57 -14.45 -2.82
N ASP A 54 -9.79 -13.90 -1.89
CA ASP A 54 -9.53 -14.56 -0.61
C ASP A 54 -10.79 -14.56 0.25
N ALA A 55 -11.02 -15.67 0.96
CA ALA A 55 -12.14 -15.78 1.89
C ALA A 55 -11.95 -14.89 3.14
N ASP A 56 -10.70 -14.56 3.48
CA ASP A 56 -10.36 -13.60 4.52
C ASP A 56 -9.99 -12.26 3.87
N GLU A 57 -10.94 -11.33 3.88
CA GLU A 57 -10.82 -10.02 3.23
C GLU A 57 -9.84 -9.08 3.97
N ARG A 58 -9.33 -9.46 5.15
CA ARG A 58 -8.46 -8.61 5.99
C ARG A 58 -7.27 -8.02 5.24
N LYS A 59 -6.63 -8.81 4.37
CA LYS A 59 -5.50 -8.33 3.56
C LYS A 59 -5.96 -7.39 2.46
N TYR A 60 -7.04 -7.76 1.78
CA TYR A 60 -7.62 -6.97 0.70
C TYR A 60 -8.04 -5.58 1.19
N ASP A 61 -8.74 -5.53 2.32
CA ASP A 61 -9.16 -4.27 2.95
C ASP A 61 -7.95 -3.41 3.35
N ALA A 62 -6.93 -4.01 3.96
CA ALA A 62 -5.71 -3.30 4.34
C ALA A 62 -4.98 -2.70 3.11
N ILE A 63 -4.95 -3.41 1.99
CA ILE A 63 -4.37 -2.91 0.74
C ILE A 63 -5.17 -1.73 0.21
N LEU A 64 -6.50 -1.83 0.17
CA LEU A 64 -7.37 -0.74 -0.28
C LEU A 64 -7.20 0.52 0.59
N ASP A 65 -7.11 0.36 1.91
CA ASP A 65 -6.87 1.47 2.82
C ASP A 65 -5.50 2.14 2.58
N VAL A 66 -4.46 1.36 2.26
CA VAL A 66 -3.16 1.92 1.87
C VAL A 66 -3.23 2.64 0.52
N MET A 67 -3.91 2.06 -0.47
CA MET A 67 -4.13 2.69 -1.78
C MET A 67 -4.91 4.01 -1.65
N ASP A 68 -5.85 4.10 -0.69
CA ASP A 68 -6.52 5.34 -0.33
C ASP A 68 -5.54 6.36 0.26
N ARG A 69 -4.57 5.94 1.09
CA ARG A 69 -3.51 6.85 1.57
C ARG A 69 -2.58 7.30 0.46
N ILE A 70 -2.33 6.49 -0.56
CA ILE A 70 -1.49 6.90 -1.69
C ILE A 70 -2.23 7.94 -2.55
N THR A 71 -3.48 7.66 -2.90
CA THR A 71 -4.25 8.45 -3.89
C THR A 71 -5.05 9.60 -3.27
N GLY A 72 -5.45 9.46 -2.01
CA GLY A 72 -6.32 10.42 -1.30
C GLY A 72 -7.76 10.40 -1.75
N TRP A 73 -8.27 9.29 -2.30
CA TRP A 73 -9.61 9.24 -2.88
C TRP A 73 -10.70 9.53 -1.83
N CYS A 74 -10.73 8.78 -0.74
CA CYS A 74 -11.65 8.96 0.38
C CYS A 74 -11.16 10.01 1.36
N HIS A 75 -9.84 10.09 1.60
CA HIS A 75 -9.25 11.03 2.57
C HIS A 75 -8.13 11.90 1.97
N PRO A 76 -8.45 12.92 1.15
CA PRO A 76 -7.45 13.75 0.48
C PRO A 76 -6.44 14.42 1.43
N ARG A 77 -6.86 14.73 2.66
CA ARG A 77 -5.99 15.36 3.68
C ARG A 77 -4.99 14.41 4.31
N LEU A 78 -5.13 13.11 4.06
CA LEU A 78 -4.29 12.06 4.63
C LEU A 78 -3.43 11.39 3.55
N LYS A 79 -3.25 12.05 2.40
CA LYS A 79 -2.38 11.57 1.33
C LYS A 79 -0.96 11.44 1.82
N LEU A 80 -0.33 10.35 1.40
CA LEU A 80 1.09 10.12 1.54
C LEU A 80 1.88 11.03 0.59
N PHE A 81 1.41 11.15 -0.65
CA PHE A 81 2.02 12.02 -1.66
C PHE A 81 1.21 13.33 -1.76
N PRO A 82 1.77 14.49 -1.35
CA PRO A 82 1.07 15.76 -1.50
C PRO A 82 0.86 16.07 -2.99
N ASP A 83 -0.27 16.70 -3.33
CA ASP A 83 -0.45 17.25 -4.67
C ASP A 83 0.62 18.34 -4.89
N GLU A 84 1.38 18.25 -5.98
CA GLU A 84 2.32 19.30 -6.36
C GLU A 84 1.54 20.63 -6.49
N GLY A 85 1.89 21.61 -5.65
CA GLY A 85 1.27 22.93 -5.61
C GLY A 85 1.78 23.88 -6.67
#